data_AF-A0A975HTK6-F1
#
_entry.id   AF-A0A975HTK6-F1
#
_cell.length_a   1.000
_cell.length_b   1.000
_cell.length_c   1.000
_cell.angle_alpha   90.00
_cell.angle_beta   90.00
_cell.angle_gamma   90.00
#
_symmetry.space_group_name_H-M   'P 1'
#
loop_
_entity.id
_entity.type
_entity.pdbx_description
1 polymer ?
#
loop_
_entity_poly.entity_id
_entity_poly.type
_entity_poly.pdbx_seq_one_letter_code
_entity_poly.pdbx_strand_id
1 'polypeptide(L)'
;MAINHELLSQIEASADEWGPSGKLGNDAEHIRVGKEDDKLEERLGLHPISIRFPKELVSDLKAIAHLQGMSYQPLIREVCKRFVEAEKRALRADLAQRRQKEAEEQRRLEQELAAARQAEQDAASQQALAEQEERRAA
;
A
#
# COMPACT_ATOMS: atom_id res chain seq x y z
N MET A 1 8.38 -29.84 22.28
CA MET A 1 9.72 -29.33 22.63
C MET A 1 9.88 -29.51 24.13
N ALA A 2 10.89 -30.27 24.58
CA ALA A 2 11.14 -30.43 26.01
C ALA A 2 11.82 -29.15 26.52
N ILE A 3 11.18 -28.49 27.49
CA ILE A 3 11.76 -27.33 28.14
C ILE A 3 12.88 -27.85 29.05
N ASN A 4 14.09 -27.32 28.88
CA ASN A 4 15.22 -27.70 29.71
C ASN A 4 15.03 -27.07 31.11
N HIS A 5 14.62 -27.91 32.07
CA HIS A 5 14.31 -27.49 33.44
C HIS A 5 15.53 -26.94 34.19
N GLU A 6 16.74 -27.38 33.85
CA GLU A 6 17.98 -26.89 34.45
C GLU A 6 18.25 -25.44 34.02
N LEU A 7 18.08 -25.14 32.72
CA LEU A 7 18.14 -23.78 32.19
C LEU A 7 17.09 -22.86 32.81
N LEU A 8 15.87 -23.36 33.02
CA LEU A 8 14.79 -22.57 33.64
C LEU A 8 15.14 -22.20 35.09
N SER A 9 15.67 -23.15 35.86
CA SER A 9 16.10 -22.89 37.25
C SER A 9 17.25 -21.88 37.33
N GLN A 10 18.17 -21.87 36.36
CA GLN A 10 19.25 -20.89 36.30
C GLN A 10 18.73 -19.48 35.94
N ILE A 11 17.74 -19.40 35.05
CA ILE A 11 17.09 -18.13 34.69
C ILE A 11 16.30 -17.59 35.88
N GLU A 12 15.53 -18.43 36.58
CA GLU A 12 14.79 -18.02 37.77
C GLU A 12 15.72 -17.58 38.92
N ALA A 13 16.84 -18.28 39.11
CA ALA A 13 17.84 -17.92 40.12
C ALA A 13 18.56 -16.59 39.83
N SER A 14 18.76 -16.26 38.55
CA SER A 14 19.41 -15.00 38.12
C SER A 14 18.42 -13.86 37.86
N ALA A 15 17.11 -14.13 37.88
CA ALA A 15 16.08 -13.12 37.61
C ALA A 15 16.10 -11.98 38.64
N ASP A 16 16.44 -12.27 39.90
CA ASP A 16 16.51 -11.25 40.96
C ASP A 16 17.69 -10.28 40.77
N GLU A 17 18.77 -10.72 40.12
CA GLU A 17 19.94 -9.87 39.80
C GLU A 17 19.64 -8.84 38.69
N TRP A 18 18.67 -9.14 37.81
CA TRP A 18 18.12 -8.21 36.81
C TRP A 18 16.85 -7.47 37.29
N GLY A 19 16.26 -7.95 38.39
CA GLY A 19 14.99 -7.50 38.95
C GLY A 19 15.13 -6.33 39.94
N PRO A 20 14.38 -6.31 41.06
CA PRO A 20 14.32 -5.16 41.98
C PRO A 20 15.65 -4.77 42.62
N SER A 21 16.56 -5.75 42.83
CA SER A 21 17.92 -5.48 43.31
C SER A 21 18.77 -4.78 42.24
N GLY A 22 18.49 -5.09 40.96
CA GLY A 22 19.05 -4.46 39.77
C GLY A 22 20.57 -4.47 39.70
N LYS A 23 21.27 -5.37 40.40
CA LYS A 23 22.73 -5.43 40.48
C LYS A 23 23.40 -5.38 39.10
N LEU A 24 22.88 -6.13 38.13
CA LEU A 24 23.45 -6.18 36.77
C LEU A 24 23.04 -4.98 35.87
N GLY A 25 22.07 -4.16 36.29
CA GLY A 25 21.57 -3.00 35.52
C GLY A 25 21.85 -1.63 36.15
N ASN A 26 21.98 -1.56 37.47
CA ASN A 26 22.14 -0.35 38.28
C ASN A 26 23.59 -0.14 38.75
N ASP A 27 24.42 -1.20 38.81
CA ASP A 27 25.81 -1.05 39.19
C ASP A 27 26.63 -0.40 38.08
N ALA A 28 27.46 0.58 38.46
CA ALA A 28 28.32 1.33 37.56
C ALA A 28 29.39 0.47 36.85
N GLU A 29 29.69 -0.72 37.38
CA GLU A 29 30.61 -1.69 36.74
C GLU A 29 29.95 -2.46 35.58
N HIS A 30 28.62 -2.62 35.63
CA HIS A 30 27.86 -3.37 34.64
C HIS A 30 27.16 -2.45 33.62
N ILE A 31 26.98 -1.18 33.95
CA ILE A 31 26.46 -0.19 33.00
C ILE A 31 27.48 0.10 31.89
N ARG A 32 27.01 0.06 30.64
CA ARG A 32 27.77 0.54 29.49
C ARG A 32 26.88 1.43 28.65
N VAL A 33 27.38 2.60 28.27
CA VAL A 33 26.70 3.45 27.30
C VAL A 33 26.77 2.71 25.95
N GLY A 34 25.61 2.34 25.42
CA GLY A 34 25.52 1.79 24.07
C GLY A 34 26.02 2.83 23.07
N LYS A 35 26.79 2.40 22.07
CA LYS A 35 27.09 3.26 20.93
C LYS A 35 25.79 3.54 20.19
N GLU A 36 25.51 4.81 19.92
CA GLU A 36 24.48 5.18 18.95
C GLU A 36 24.88 4.59 17.61
N ASP A 37 24.04 3.69 17.08
CA ASP A 37 24.20 3.14 15.74
C ASP A 37 23.51 4.10 14.78
N ASP A 38 24.27 5.00 14.16
CA ASP A 38 23.78 5.95 13.16
C ASP A 38 23.07 5.26 11.98
N LYS A 39 23.30 3.96 11.79
CA LYS A 39 22.66 3.14 10.75
C LYS A 39 21.41 2.42 11.22
N LEU A 40 21.02 2.56 12.48
CA LEU A 40 19.82 1.92 13.02
C LEU A 40 18.57 2.35 12.25
N GLU A 41 18.43 3.63 11.96
CA GLU A 41 17.28 4.16 11.21
C GLU A 41 17.23 3.59 9.80
N GLU A 42 18.38 3.55 9.10
CA GLU A 42 18.51 2.97 7.77
C GLU A 42 18.16 1.48 7.75
N ARG A 43 18.69 0.71 8.72
CA ARG A 43 18.39 -0.73 8.88
C ARG A 43 16.91 -0.99 9.14
N LEU A 44 16.23 -0.06 9.81
CA LEU A 44 14.79 -0.12 10.08
C LEU A 44 13.95 0.49 8.94
N GLY A 45 14.57 1.05 7.90
CA GLY A 45 13.88 1.75 6.81
C GLY A 45 13.14 3.01 7.28
N LEU A 46 13.59 3.62 8.38
CA LEU A 46 13.00 4.82 8.95
C LEU A 46 13.72 6.05 8.41
N HIS A 47 12.95 7.08 8.09
CA HIS A 47 13.49 8.39 7.73
C HIS A 47 13.00 9.43 8.74
N PRO A 48 13.89 10.10 9.48
CA PRO A 48 13.51 11.14 10.41
C PRO A 48 13.00 12.36 9.64
N ILE A 49 11.73 12.68 9.80
CA ILE A 49 11.14 13.89 9.23
C ILE A 49 10.83 14.88 10.35
N SER A 50 11.23 16.14 10.14
CA SER A 50 10.84 17.25 11.00
C SER A 50 9.71 18.03 10.32
N ILE A 51 8.50 17.89 10.83
CA ILE A 51 7.30 18.58 10.33
C ILE A 51 6.71 19.47 11.42
N ARG A 52 6.27 20.67 11.03
CA ARG A 52 5.62 21.61 11.94
C ARG A 52 4.10 21.45 11.83
N PHE A 53 3.46 21.14 12.96
CA PHE A 53 2.00 21.11 13.05
C PHE A 53 1.48 22.33 13.84
N PRO A 54 0.26 22.80 13.55
CA PRO A 54 -0.45 23.75 14.41
C PRO A 54 -0.59 23.20 15.83
N LYS A 55 -0.51 24.07 16.84
CA LYS A 55 -0.57 23.66 18.26
C LYS A 55 -1.89 22.97 18.61
N GLU A 56 -3.00 23.48 18.10
CA GLU A 56 -4.34 22.92 18.34
C GLU A 56 -4.44 21.50 17.79
N LEU A 57 -3.99 21.28 16.55
CA LEU A 57 -3.97 19.96 15.94
C LEU A 57 -3.16 18.94 16.76
N VAL A 58 -2.00 19.34 17.29
CA VAL A 58 -1.19 18.45 18.15
C VAL A 58 -1.93 18.13 19.45
N SER A 59 -2.65 19.10 20.03
CA SER A 59 -3.47 18.89 21.22
C SER A 59 -4.59 17.89 20.96
N ASP A 60 -5.33 18.07 19.86
CA ASP A 60 -6.44 17.20 19.50
C ASP A 60 -5.97 15.77 19.22
N LEU A 61 -4.87 15.62 18.47
CA LEU A 61 -4.30 14.31 18.19
C LEU A 61 -3.82 13.60 19.46
N LYS A 62 -3.29 14.34 20.45
CA LYS A 62 -2.95 13.75 21.76
C LYS A 62 -4.19 13.29 22.52
N ALA A 63 -5.26 14.09 22.51
CA ALA A 63 -6.52 13.72 23.15
C ALA A 63 -7.12 12.46 22.52
N ILE A 64 -7.15 12.39 21.19
CA ILE A 64 -7.62 11.21 20.44
C ILE A 64 -6.74 9.99 20.75
N ALA A 65 -5.42 10.15 20.77
CA ALA A 65 -4.49 9.06 21.09
C ALA A 65 -4.77 8.50 22.49
N HIS A 66 -4.98 9.37 23.47
CA HIS A 66 -5.31 8.98 24.84
C HIS A 66 -6.61 8.17 24.92
N LEU A 67 -7.67 8.62 24.23
CA LEU A 67 -8.94 7.90 24.16
C LEU A 67 -8.81 6.51 23.51
N GLN A 68 -7.87 6.35 22.57
CA GLN A 68 -7.57 5.08 21.91
C GLN A 68 -6.54 4.22 22.65
N GLY A 69 -6.06 4.66 23.83
CA GLY A 69 -5.05 3.95 24.62
C GLY A 69 -3.68 3.88 23.97
N MET A 70 -3.35 4.83 23.08
CA MET A 70 -2.09 4.86 22.34
C MET A 70 -1.36 6.21 22.48
N SER A 71 -0.07 6.22 22.16
CA SER A 71 0.71 7.45 22.12
C SER A 71 0.48 8.24 20.83
N TYR A 72 0.69 9.55 20.89
CA TYR A 72 0.54 10.46 19.74
C TYR A 72 1.39 10.05 18.52
N GLN A 73 2.64 9.64 18.75
CA GLN A 73 3.56 9.26 17.66
C GLN A 73 3.10 8.01 16.89
N PRO A 74 2.69 6.90 17.54
CA PRO A 74 2.01 5.79 16.88
C PRO A 74 0.76 6.22 16.10
N LEU A 75 -0.10 7.05 16.70
CA LEU A 75 -1.34 7.50 16.06
C LEU A 75 -1.07 8.25 14.76
N ILE A 76 -0.18 9.25 14.78
CA ILE A 76 0.09 10.06 13.58
C ILE A 76 0.69 9.22 12.44
N ARG A 77 1.56 8.24 12.76
CA ARG A 77 2.10 7.30 11.76
C ARG A 77 0.97 6.49 11.11
N GLU A 78 0.04 5.99 11.91
CA GLU A 78 -1.09 5.21 11.42
C GLU A 78 -2.05 6.06 10.58
N VAL A 79 -2.32 7.31 10.99
CA VAL A 79 -3.14 8.25 10.22
C VAL A 79 -2.52 8.52 8.84
N CYS A 80 -1.22 8.85 8.79
CA CYS A 80 -0.51 9.06 7.53
C CYS A 80 -0.56 7.82 6.64
N LYS A 81 -0.37 6.63 7.21
CA LYS A 81 -0.42 5.35 6.48
C LYS A 81 -1.81 5.10 5.90
N ARG A 82 -2.86 5.26 6.70
CA ARG A 82 -4.25 5.08 6.27
C ARG A 82 -4.62 6.04 5.14
N PHE A 83 -4.22 7.30 5.28
CA PHE A 83 -4.46 8.33 4.27
C PHE A 83 -3.80 7.94 2.93
N VAL A 84 -2.51 7.62 2.95
CA VAL A 84 -1.77 7.24 1.72
C VAL A 84 -2.35 5.99 1.07
N GLU A 85 -2.75 4.98 1.84
CA GLU A 85 -3.33 3.76 1.27
C GLU A 85 -4.72 3.99 0.67
N ALA A 86 -5.54 4.87 1.28
CA ALA A 86 -6.81 5.29 0.71
C ALA A 86 -6.63 6.02 -0.62
N GLU A 87 -5.72 7.01 -0.67
CA GLU A 87 -5.43 7.80 -1.87
C GLU A 87 -4.87 6.93 -3.00
N LYS A 88 -3.94 6.02 -2.71
CA LYS A 88 -3.41 5.06 -3.70
C LYS A 88 -4.50 4.16 -4.26
N ARG A 89 -5.48 3.77 -3.44
CA ARG A 89 -6.60 2.95 -3.90
C ARG A 89 -7.51 3.75 -4.82
N ALA A 90 -7.86 4.97 -4.42
CA ALA A 90 -8.70 5.87 -5.22
C ALA A 90 -8.05 6.15 -6.59
N LEU A 91 -6.76 6.49 -6.62
CA LEU A 91 -6.04 6.76 -7.86
C LEU A 91 -5.98 5.54 -8.78
N ARG A 92 -5.73 4.34 -8.23
CA ARG A 92 -5.73 3.10 -9.03
C ARG A 92 -7.09 2.80 -9.61
N ALA A 93 -8.16 3.02 -8.86
CA ALA A 93 -9.53 2.82 -9.35
C ALA A 93 -9.87 3.78 -10.48
N ASP A 94 -9.53 5.06 -10.35
CA ASP A 94 -9.73 6.07 -11.40
C ASP A 94 -8.95 5.72 -12.67
N LEU A 95 -7.66 5.38 -12.55
CA LEU A 95 -6.84 4.97 -13.69
C LEU A 95 -7.38 3.71 -14.38
N ALA A 96 -7.86 2.72 -13.61
CA ALA A 96 -8.47 1.52 -14.17
C ALA A 96 -9.76 1.84 -14.93
N GLN A 97 -10.61 2.70 -14.37
CA GLN A 97 -11.85 3.12 -14.99
C GLN A 97 -11.60 3.89 -16.31
N ARG A 98 -10.62 4.79 -16.34
CA ARG A 98 -10.25 5.52 -17.56
C ARG A 98 -9.80 4.58 -18.67
N ARG A 99 -8.89 3.64 -18.35
CA ARG A 99 -8.43 2.62 -19.30
C ARG A 99 -9.57 1.72 -19.81
N GLN A 100 -10.52 1.38 -18.95
CA GLN A 100 -11.69 0.60 -19.36
C GLN A 100 -12.55 1.37 -20.37
N LYS A 101 -12.85 2.64 -20.08
CA LYS A 101 -13.60 3.51 -20.99
C LYS A 101 -12.89 3.68 -22.34
N GLU A 102 -11.59 3.97 -22.32
CA GLU A 102 -10.79 4.08 -23.55
C GLU A 102 -10.81 2.78 -24.36
N ALA A 103 -10.69 1.62 -23.70
CA ALA A 103 -10.74 0.32 -24.37
C ALA A 103 -12.15 -0.04 -24.89
N GLU A 104 -13.21 0.40 -24.22
CA GLU A 104 -14.59 0.25 -24.69
C GLU A 104 -14.87 1.14 -25.90
N GLU A 105 -14.45 2.40 -25.86
CA GLU A 105 -14.54 3.34 -26.98
C GLU A 105 -13.77 2.82 -28.20
N GLN A 106 -12.54 2.36 -28.00
CA GLN A 106 -11.73 1.78 -29.07
C GLN A 106 -12.41 0.55 -29.70
N ARG A 107 -12.93 -0.37 -28.87
CA ARG A 107 -13.66 -1.55 -29.36
C ARG A 107 -14.93 -1.16 -30.12
N ARG A 108 -15.64 -0.15 -29.65
CA ARG A 108 -16.84 0.36 -30.33
C ARG A 108 -16.49 0.94 -31.70
N LEU A 109 -15.46 1.77 -31.78
CA LEU A 109 -14.99 2.35 -33.05
C LEU A 109 -14.52 1.26 -34.02
N GLU A 110 -13.82 0.24 -33.53
CA GLU A 110 -13.40 -0.91 -34.35
C GLU A 110 -14.60 -1.72 -34.88
N GLN A 111 -15.62 -1.93 -34.06
CA GLN A 111 -16.86 -2.59 -34.47
C GLN A 111 -17.62 -1.76 -35.52
N GLU A 112 -17.73 -0.45 -35.32
CA GLU A 112 -18.37 0.47 -36.28
C GLU A 112 -17.62 0.47 -37.62
N LEU A 113 -16.28 0.51 -37.60
CA LEU A 113 -15.45 0.45 -38.80
C LEU A 113 -15.57 -0.91 -39.52
N ALA A 114 -15.58 -2.01 -38.77
CA ALA A 114 -15.75 -3.36 -39.33
C ALA A 114 -17.12 -3.54 -39.99
N ALA A 115 -18.19 -3.04 -39.35
CA ALA A 115 -19.54 -3.06 -39.91
C ALA A 115 -19.64 -2.23 -41.20
N ALA A 116 -19.02 -1.05 -41.24
CA ALA A 116 -18.97 -0.22 -42.44
C ALA A 116 -18.26 -0.94 -43.61
N ARG A 117 -17.10 -1.56 -43.35
CA ARG A 117 -16.37 -2.36 -44.35
C ARG A 117 -17.18 -3.55 -44.87
N GLN A 118 -17.91 -4.23 -43.98
CA GLN A 118 -18.77 -5.34 -44.38
C GLN A 118 -19.92 -4.85 -45.28
N ALA A 119 -20.57 -3.73 -44.93
CA ALA A 119 -21.64 -3.15 -45.73
C ALA A 119 -21.16 -2.73 -47.13
N GLU A 120 -19.96 -2.15 -47.24
CA GLU A 120 -19.34 -1.83 -48.54
C GLU A 120 -19.07 -3.08 -49.38
N GLN A 121 -18.56 -4.16 -48.76
CA GLN A 121 -18.32 -5.44 -49.44
C GLN A 121 -19.61 -6.12 -49.89
N ASP A 122 -20.66 -6.07 -49.06
CA ASP A 122 -21.97 -6.62 -49.38
C ASP A 122 -22.63 -5.83 -50.53
N ALA A 123 -22.54 -4.50 -50.50
CA ALA A 123 -23.04 -3.64 -51.59
C ALA A 123 -22.29 -3.89 -52.91
N ALA A 124 -20.97 -4.02 -52.88
CA ALA A 124 -20.17 -4.34 -54.07
C ALA A 124 -20.50 -5.73 -54.63
N SER A 125 -20.74 -6.72 -53.77
CA SER A 125 -21.14 -8.07 -54.18
C SER A 125 -22.54 -8.09 -54.82
N GLN A 126 -23.48 -7.31 -54.27
CA GLN A 126 -24.82 -7.15 -54.83
C GLN A 126 -24.80 -6.44 -56.19
N GLN A 127 -23.98 -5.38 -56.34
CA GLN A 127 -23.80 -4.69 -57.61
C GLN A 127 -23.21 -5.61 -58.69
N ALA A 128 -22.18 -6.39 -58.36
CA ALA A 128 -21.56 -7.33 -59.29
C ALA A 128 -22.54 -8.45 -59.73
N LEU A 129 -23.42 -8.91 -58.83
CA LEU A 129 -24.45 -9.90 -59.17
C LEU A 129 -25.50 -9.32 -60.11
N ALA A 130 -25.97 -8.09 -59.85
CA ALA A 130 -26.93 -7.41 -60.71
C ALA A 130 -26.38 -7.18 -62.12
N GLU A 131 -25.11 -6.79 -62.26
CA GLU A 131 -24.44 -6.65 -63.56
C GLU A 131 -24.29 -7.98 -64.31
N GLN A 132 -24.09 -9.10 -63.60
CA GLN A 132 -24.03 -10.42 -64.22
C GLN A 132 -25.40 -10.91 -64.70
N GLU A 133 -26.47 -10.62 -63.96
CA GLU A 133 -27.84 -10.97 -64.35
C GLU A 133 -28.29 -10.17 -65.57
N GLU A 134 -28.00 -8.87 -65.62
CA GLU A 134 -28.27 -8.03 -66.80
C GLU A 134 -27.52 -8.52 -68.05
N ARG A 135 -26.25 -8.93 -67.90
CA ARG A 135 -25.45 -9.49 -69.02
C ARG A 135 -25.93 -10.86 -69.49
N ARG A 136 -26.66 -11.60 -68.65
CA ARG A 136 -27.20 -12.93 -68.98
C ARG A 136 -28.59 -12.86 -69.60
N ALA A 137 -29.27 -11.72 -69.44
CA ALA A 137 -30.60 -11.45 -69.98
C ALA A 137 -30.59 -10.74 -71.36
N ALA A 138 -29.43 -10.24 -71.80
CA ALA A 138 -29.18 -9.65 -73.12
C ALA A 138 -28.60 -10.67 -74.10
#